data_AF-A0A4T0M783-F1
#
_entry.id   AF-A0A4T0M783-F1
#
_cell.length_a   1.000
_cell.length_b   1.000
_cell.length_c   1.000
_cell.angle_alpha   90.00
_cell.angle_beta   90.00
_cell.angle_gamma   90.00
#
_symmetry.space_group_name_H-M   'P 1'
#
loop_
_entity.id
_entity.type
_entity.pdbx_description
1 polymer ?
#
loop_
_entity_poly.entity_id
_entity_poly.type
_entity_poly.pdbx_seq_one_letter_code
_entity_poly.pdbx_strand_id
1 'polypeptide(L)'
;MPVNRSRSSNLSSEDKPLVWVDLEMTGLDMNNDHILEIAIIITDGELNKVDDGISLIVKRPKTVLDNMNEWCISTHGLSGLTKQVLTSPFSHQTVSKVAYEYIKRWIPDPRISVIAGNTVHMDLRFLEMDAHKEGWSRIASHLGYRVVDVSSFKEIAARWYPTLPLKSKKTSKHRALDDVQASIDELKYYRQSIFKPTERSVDVVTAGAFDSAEKPAINIQQCDDLGSFSFYQRSSVREFLVFMAKTVAERTENGQRQSVQENNYTAHVYRQAVAIVTEQYPVRPAFSLLQKVLDAVPGAVRTTATYSEWVDGIRKGNNTTQSPVVLPELNTLIMKYQDPKQADTIMRVQQELDETKVVMHKTIESVLERGEKLDNLVERSNALSAQSKMFYKTAKKQNSCCVIS
;
A
#
# COMPACT_ATOMS: atom_id res chain seq x y z
N MET A 1 13.44 -12.65 -0.25
CA MET A 1 13.93 -12.65 1.15
C MET A 1 14.01 -11.20 1.61
N PRO A 2 13.19 -10.71 2.55
CA PRO A 2 13.43 -9.40 3.12
C PRO A 2 14.60 -9.52 4.10
N VAL A 3 15.72 -8.88 3.77
CA VAL A 3 16.90 -8.83 4.63
C VAL A 3 16.54 -7.96 5.83
N ASN A 4 16.46 -8.60 6.99
CA ASN A 4 16.32 -7.93 8.27
C ASN A 4 17.66 -7.22 8.59
N ARG A 5 17.89 -6.03 8.03
CA ARG A 5 19.09 -5.23 8.31
C ARG A 5 18.90 -4.50 9.64
N SER A 6 19.78 -4.80 10.59
CA SER A 6 19.91 -4.06 11.85
C SER A 6 20.12 -2.57 11.58
N ARG A 7 19.43 -1.72 12.36
CA ARG A 7 19.24 -0.26 12.31
C ARG A 7 20.50 0.66 12.30
N SER A 8 21.63 0.28 11.68
CA SER A 8 22.84 1.13 11.66
C SER A 8 23.78 0.94 10.46
N SER A 9 23.28 0.50 9.30
CA SER A 9 24.08 0.46 8.08
C SER A 9 23.77 1.64 7.17
N ASN A 10 24.80 2.33 6.69
CA ASN A 10 24.71 3.33 5.63
C ASN A 10 23.97 2.77 4.40
N LEU A 11 23.29 3.63 3.66
CA LEU A 11 22.59 3.26 2.42
C LEU A 11 23.61 3.10 1.27
N SER A 12 23.35 2.11 0.43
CA SER A 12 24.08 1.80 -0.79
C SER A 12 23.27 2.15 -2.04
N SER A 13 23.86 2.02 -3.23
CA SER A 13 23.13 2.23 -4.49
C SER A 13 21.95 1.27 -4.68
N GLU A 14 21.99 0.07 -4.08
CA GLU A 14 20.90 -0.91 -4.16
C GLU A 14 19.65 -0.44 -3.41
N ASP A 15 19.85 0.31 -2.32
CA ASP A 15 18.77 0.85 -1.49
C ASP A 15 18.06 2.04 -2.18
N LYS A 16 18.62 2.55 -3.29
CA LYS A 16 18.11 3.67 -4.10
C LYS A 16 17.71 4.89 -3.25
N PRO A 17 18.65 5.43 -2.44
CA PRO A 17 18.37 6.51 -1.50
C PRO A 17 17.81 7.78 -2.15
N LEU A 18 16.88 8.43 -1.44
CA LEU A 18 16.38 9.76 -1.77
C LEU A 18 16.75 10.74 -0.64
N VAL A 19 17.21 11.92 -1.03
CA VAL A 19 17.48 13.03 -0.11
C VAL A 19 16.36 14.05 -0.28
N TRP A 20 15.43 14.03 0.66
CA TRP A 20 14.28 14.92 0.64
C TRP A 20 14.64 16.26 1.23
N VAL A 21 14.42 17.35 0.49
CA VAL A 21 14.83 18.70 0.87
C VAL A 21 13.66 19.66 0.70
N ASP A 22 13.55 20.58 1.65
CA ASP A 22 12.70 21.77 1.55
C ASP A 22 13.50 22.96 2.11
N LEU A 23 13.57 24.04 1.33
CA LEU A 23 14.22 25.28 1.71
C LEU A 23 13.18 26.37 1.95
N GLU A 24 13.43 27.18 2.98
CA GLU A 24 12.77 28.47 3.12
C GLU A 24 13.77 29.57 2.70
N MET A 25 13.33 30.49 1.84
CA MET A 25 14.18 31.53 1.27
C MET A 25 13.54 32.92 1.46
N THR A 26 14.34 33.97 1.23
CA THR A 26 13.85 35.35 1.20
C THR A 26 13.01 35.68 -0.04
N GLY A 27 13.04 34.81 -1.05
CA GLY A 27 12.36 34.95 -2.33
C GLY A 27 12.83 33.90 -3.34
N LEU A 28 12.62 34.16 -4.64
CA LEU A 28 12.91 33.21 -5.73
C LEU A 28 13.96 33.74 -6.73
N ASP A 29 14.58 34.90 -6.47
CA ASP A 29 15.68 35.43 -7.27
C ASP A 29 17.01 34.84 -6.81
N MET A 30 17.54 33.93 -7.60
CA MET A 30 18.76 33.18 -7.31
C MET A 30 20.00 34.06 -7.07
N ASN A 31 19.99 35.30 -7.54
CA ASN A 31 21.14 36.21 -7.39
C ASN A 31 21.08 37.02 -6.10
N ASN A 32 19.88 37.28 -5.58
CA ASN A 32 19.65 38.25 -4.51
C ASN A 32 19.03 37.62 -3.26
N ASP A 33 18.37 36.48 -3.40
CA ASP A 33 17.70 35.79 -2.31
C ASP A 33 18.60 34.77 -1.61
N HIS A 34 18.30 34.53 -0.35
CA HIS A 34 19.12 33.72 0.55
C HIS A 34 18.30 32.64 1.25
N ILE A 35 18.94 31.49 1.48
CA ILE A 35 18.39 30.40 2.29
C ILE A 35 18.31 30.84 3.77
N LEU A 36 17.16 30.60 4.38
CA LEU A 36 16.78 30.91 5.76
C LEU A 36 16.63 29.66 6.64
N GLU A 37 16.03 28.60 6.11
CA GLU A 37 15.90 27.29 6.76
C GLU A 37 16.15 26.19 5.72
N ILE A 38 16.74 25.08 6.16
CA ILE A 38 16.84 23.85 5.38
C ILE A 38 16.35 22.68 6.23
N ALA A 39 15.41 21.90 5.68
CA ALA A 39 15.04 20.62 6.24
C ALA A 39 15.47 19.47 5.33
N ILE A 40 15.92 18.37 5.93
CA ILE A 40 16.36 17.18 5.22
C ILE A 40 15.81 15.92 5.89
N ILE A 41 15.15 15.06 5.11
CA ILE A 41 14.81 13.68 5.49
C ILE A 41 15.45 12.73 4.48
N ILE A 42 16.01 11.62 4.94
CA ILE A 42 16.56 10.59 4.06
C ILE A 42 15.64 9.38 4.07
N THR A 43 15.35 8.85 2.87
CA THR A 43 14.60 7.61 2.71
C THR A 43 15.34 6.61 1.84
N ASP A 44 14.98 5.34 1.96
CA ASP A 44 15.24 4.35 0.92
C ASP A 44 14.35 4.63 -0.32
N GLY A 45 14.54 3.84 -1.39
CA GLY A 45 13.75 3.91 -2.61
C GLY A 45 12.27 3.50 -2.44
N GLU A 46 11.92 2.91 -1.30
CA GLU A 46 10.56 2.52 -0.92
C GLU A 46 9.85 3.59 -0.07
N LEU A 47 10.49 4.75 0.13
CA LEU A 47 9.97 5.89 0.89
C LEU A 47 9.90 5.64 2.40
N ASN A 48 10.71 4.72 2.92
CA ASN A 48 10.88 4.49 4.35
C ASN A 48 11.98 5.40 4.88
N LYS A 49 11.68 6.17 5.93
CA LYS A 49 12.66 7.06 6.55
C LYS A 49 13.73 6.26 7.28
N VAL A 50 14.98 6.71 7.17
CA VAL A 50 16.10 6.13 7.95
C VAL A 50 16.19 6.73 9.36
N ASP A 51 15.68 7.94 9.55
CA ASP A 51 15.54 8.63 10.84
C ASP A 51 14.43 9.72 10.79
N ASP A 52 14.42 10.62 11.76
CA ASP A 52 13.43 11.70 11.88
C ASP A 52 13.77 12.95 11.03
N GLY A 53 14.93 13.01 10.39
CA GLY A 53 15.38 14.19 9.66
C GLY A 53 16.05 15.26 10.52
N ILE A 54 16.43 16.36 9.87
CA ILE A 54 16.98 17.57 10.49
C ILE A 54 16.27 18.81 9.95
N SER A 55 16.14 19.86 10.77
CA SER A 55 15.70 21.19 10.38
C SER A 55 16.67 22.21 10.95
N LEU A 56 17.31 23.01 10.10
CA LEU A 56 18.40 23.90 10.50
C LEU A 56 18.11 25.33 10.03
N ILE A 57 18.18 26.28 10.97
CA ILE A 57 17.89 27.69 10.71
C ILE A 57 19.20 28.46 10.53
N VAL A 58 19.29 29.16 9.41
CA VAL A 58 20.45 29.95 9.00
C VAL A 58 20.32 31.36 9.57
N LYS A 59 21.35 31.84 10.28
CA LYS A 59 21.42 33.23 10.71
C LYS A 59 21.58 34.16 9.52
N ARG A 60 20.71 35.17 9.41
CA ARG A 60 20.81 36.27 8.44
C ARG A 60 20.71 37.63 9.13
N PRO A 61 21.42 38.66 8.65
CA PRO A 61 21.27 40.01 9.15
C PRO A 61 19.89 40.56 8.79
N LYS A 62 19.40 41.50 9.59
CA LYS A 62 18.11 42.16 9.37
C LYS A 62 18.00 42.77 7.96
N THR A 63 19.10 43.31 7.43
CA THR A 63 19.15 43.90 6.09
C THR A 63 18.79 42.93 4.96
N VAL A 64 19.08 41.62 5.13
CA VAL A 64 18.68 40.59 4.15
C VAL A 64 17.17 40.32 4.25
N LEU A 65 16.64 40.27 5.47
CA LEU A 65 15.21 40.04 5.71
C LEU A 65 14.35 41.24 5.31
N ASP A 66 14.88 42.46 5.45
CA ASP A 66 14.19 43.69 5.05
C ASP A 66 13.97 43.78 3.52
N ASN A 67 14.71 43.00 2.72
CA ASN A 67 14.58 42.95 1.26
C ASN A 67 13.59 41.87 0.77
N MET A 68 12.97 41.12 1.69
CA MET A 68 11.96 40.12 1.32
C MET A 68 10.72 40.77 0.68
N ASN A 69 10.08 40.04 -0.25
CA ASN A 69 8.79 40.47 -0.76
C ASN A 69 7.67 40.37 0.30
N GLU A 70 6.54 41.03 0.06
CA GLU A 70 5.42 41.11 1.01
C GLU A 70 4.89 39.73 1.44
N TRP A 71 4.84 38.78 0.50
CA TRP A 71 4.39 37.42 0.79
C TRP A 71 5.35 36.71 1.76
N CYS A 72 6.67 36.80 1.53
CA CYS A 72 7.69 36.21 2.40
C CYS A 72 7.68 36.85 3.80
N ILE A 73 7.54 38.18 3.88
CA ILE A 73 7.44 38.90 5.17
C ILE A 73 6.25 38.36 5.99
N SER A 74 5.08 38.24 5.36
CA SER A 74 3.87 37.76 6.02
C SER A 74 3.99 36.30 6.46
N THR A 75 4.36 35.41 5.54
CA THR A 75 4.46 33.96 5.78
C THR A 75 5.50 33.65 6.85
N HIS A 76 6.71 34.20 6.74
CA HIS A 76 7.80 33.94 7.70
C HIS A 76 7.58 34.64 9.04
N GLY A 77 6.83 35.74 9.04
CA GLY A 77 6.37 36.41 10.26
C GLY A 77 5.38 35.53 11.04
N LEU A 78 4.37 34.97 10.36
CA LEU A 78 3.34 34.12 10.95
C LEU A 78 3.91 32.78 11.46
N SER A 79 4.87 32.18 10.75
CA SER A 79 5.55 30.95 11.18
C SER A 79 6.53 31.20 12.35
N GLY A 80 6.90 32.46 12.59
CA GLY A 80 7.93 32.85 13.54
C GLY A 80 9.36 32.58 13.04
N LEU A 81 9.54 32.22 11.76
CA LEU A 81 10.85 31.97 11.17
C LEU A 81 11.72 33.23 11.15
N THR A 82 11.15 34.40 10.82
CA THR A 82 11.89 35.69 10.79
C THR A 82 12.61 35.96 12.12
N LYS A 83 11.93 35.71 13.25
CA LYS A 83 12.52 35.88 14.58
C LYS A 83 13.64 34.86 14.83
N GLN A 84 13.41 33.60 14.48
CA GLN A 84 14.40 32.53 14.66
C GLN A 84 15.66 32.77 13.84
N VAL A 85 15.54 33.24 12.60
CA VAL A 85 16.67 33.61 11.71
C VAL A 85 17.53 34.70 12.34
N LEU A 86 16.91 35.78 12.86
CA LEU A 86 17.64 36.87 13.51
C LEU A 86 18.41 36.41 14.77
N THR A 87 17.80 35.50 15.55
CA THR A 87 18.38 34.99 16.80
C THR A 87 19.27 33.76 16.62
N SER A 88 19.28 33.13 15.44
CA SER A 88 20.04 31.90 15.21
C SER A 88 21.53 32.14 15.49
N PRO A 89 22.22 31.22 16.20
CA PRO A 89 23.65 31.35 16.43
C PRO A 89 24.49 30.85 15.24
N PHE A 90 23.87 30.20 14.25
CA PHE A 90 24.60 29.45 13.22
C PHE A 90 24.67 30.20 11.89
N SER A 91 25.89 30.42 11.40
CA SER A 91 26.15 30.97 10.08
C SER A 91 25.74 30.00 8.97
N HIS A 92 25.56 30.50 7.75
CA HIS A 92 25.29 29.66 6.58
C HIS A 92 26.40 28.62 6.35
N GLN A 93 27.67 28.94 6.60
CA GLN A 93 28.77 27.96 6.47
C GLN A 93 28.66 26.83 7.50
N THR A 94 28.23 27.15 8.72
CA THR A 94 28.02 26.14 9.76
C THR A 94 26.86 25.23 9.39
N VAL A 95 25.73 25.82 8.99
CA VAL A 95 24.53 25.06 8.62
C VAL A 95 24.78 24.20 7.39
N SER A 96 25.40 24.74 6.33
CA SER A 96 25.70 23.99 5.10
C SER A 96 26.62 22.80 5.36
N LYS A 97 27.63 22.98 6.22
CA LYS A 97 28.49 21.88 6.67
C LYS A 97 27.71 20.81 7.43
N VAL A 98 26.88 21.18 8.40
CA VAL A 98 26.09 20.20 9.19
C VAL A 98 25.11 19.43 8.30
N ALA A 99 24.42 20.12 7.39
CA ALA A 99 23.51 19.51 6.41
C ALA A 99 24.25 18.50 5.51
N TYR A 100 25.43 18.88 5.00
CA TYR A 100 26.26 17.99 4.19
C TYR A 100 26.75 16.76 4.96
N GLU A 101 27.27 16.94 6.18
CA GLU A 101 27.73 15.82 7.01
C GLU A 101 26.57 14.88 7.40
N TYR A 102 25.37 15.42 7.60
CA TYR A 102 24.17 14.63 7.83
C TYR A 102 23.83 13.72 6.64
N ILE A 103 23.89 14.25 5.40
CA ILE A 103 23.71 13.44 4.19
C ILE A 103 24.80 12.37 4.10
N LYS A 104 26.07 12.76 4.26
CA LYS A 104 27.20 11.84 4.17
C LYS A 104 27.19 10.72 5.20
N ARG A 105 26.66 10.99 6.40
CA ARG A 105 26.51 9.98 7.45
C ARG A 105 25.67 8.80 6.96
N TRP A 106 24.59 9.07 6.23
CA TRP A 106 23.67 8.04 5.75
C TRP A 106 24.04 7.53 4.34
N ILE A 107 24.61 8.40 3.50
CA ILE A 107 24.91 8.14 2.09
C ILE A 107 26.37 8.59 1.84
N PRO A 108 27.38 7.78 2.24
CA PRO A 108 28.78 8.18 2.17
C PRO A 108 29.31 8.27 0.73
N ASP A 109 28.79 7.43 -0.17
CA ASP A 109 29.20 7.38 -1.56
C ASP A 109 28.50 8.48 -2.37
N PRO A 110 29.23 9.28 -3.18
CA PRO A 110 28.62 10.34 -3.97
C PRO A 110 27.85 9.78 -5.17
N ARG A 111 26.84 10.53 -5.61
CA ARG A 111 26.02 10.31 -6.82
C ARG A 111 25.15 9.06 -6.84
N ILE A 112 24.99 8.36 -5.72
CA ILE A 112 24.08 7.21 -5.63
C ILE A 112 22.64 7.60 -5.22
N SER A 113 22.45 8.82 -4.71
CA SER A 113 21.15 9.37 -4.32
C SER A 113 20.73 10.54 -5.20
N VAL A 114 19.44 10.84 -5.25
CA VAL A 114 18.87 12.01 -5.94
C VAL A 114 18.13 12.90 -4.95
N ILE A 115 18.02 14.19 -5.26
CA ILE A 115 17.21 15.13 -4.48
C ILE A 115 15.72 14.90 -4.76
N ALA A 116 14.89 15.00 -3.73
CA ALA A 116 13.44 14.78 -3.80
C ALA A 116 12.67 15.84 -3.01
N GLY A 117 11.45 16.16 -3.42
CA GLY A 117 10.61 17.16 -2.76
C GLY A 117 9.55 17.73 -3.70
N ASN A 118 8.68 18.59 -3.18
CA ASN A 118 7.73 19.33 -4.01
C ASN A 118 8.42 20.52 -4.68
N THR A 119 8.35 20.62 -6.01
CA THR A 119 8.95 21.75 -6.75
C THR A 119 10.45 21.86 -6.49
N VAL A 120 11.09 20.71 -6.20
CA VAL A 120 12.45 20.62 -5.65
C VAL A 120 13.54 21.12 -6.60
N HIS A 121 13.21 21.31 -7.88
CA HIS A 121 14.12 21.94 -8.83
C HIS A 121 14.49 23.37 -8.40
N MET A 122 13.62 24.09 -7.68
CA MET A 122 13.94 25.41 -7.14
C MET A 122 14.95 25.31 -5.98
N ASP A 123 14.74 24.37 -5.06
CA ASP A 123 15.68 24.10 -3.97
C ASP A 123 17.05 23.69 -4.50
N LEU A 124 17.07 22.76 -5.47
CA LEU A 124 18.29 22.32 -6.12
C LEU A 124 19.05 23.50 -6.73
N ARG A 125 18.36 24.42 -7.42
CA ARG A 125 19.03 25.59 -7.99
C ARG A 125 19.64 26.50 -6.92
N PHE A 126 18.99 26.70 -5.77
CA PHE A 126 19.58 27.44 -4.64
C PHE A 126 20.81 26.72 -4.05
N LEU A 127 20.81 25.38 -4.04
CA LEU A 127 21.95 24.59 -3.61
C LEU A 127 23.10 24.58 -4.65
N GLU A 128 22.78 24.64 -5.94
CA GLU A 128 23.75 24.65 -7.05
C GLU A 128 24.36 26.03 -7.31
N MET A 129 23.56 27.10 -7.18
CA MET A 129 24.02 28.45 -7.47
C MET A 129 24.94 28.96 -6.36
N ASP A 130 26.23 28.71 -6.57
CA ASP A 130 27.39 29.24 -5.86
C ASP A 130 27.59 30.77 -6.04
N ALA A 131 26.55 31.51 -6.46
CA ALA A 131 26.60 32.96 -6.62
C ALA A 131 26.92 33.69 -5.30
N HIS A 132 26.68 33.00 -4.17
CA HIS A 132 27.19 33.35 -2.86
C HIS A 132 27.97 32.15 -2.31
N LYS A 133 29.25 32.35 -1.98
CA LYS A 133 30.25 31.38 -1.49
C LYS A 133 29.90 30.74 -0.14
N GLU A 134 28.69 30.21 0.00
CA GLU A 134 28.07 29.84 1.27
C GLU A 134 28.26 28.35 1.61
N GLY A 135 28.85 27.58 0.70
CA GLY A 135 29.24 26.19 0.91
C GLY A 135 28.15 25.16 0.61
N TRP A 136 26.99 25.57 0.09
CA TRP A 136 25.86 24.68 -0.23
C TRP A 136 26.13 23.75 -1.41
N SER A 137 26.96 24.16 -2.37
CA SER A 137 27.27 23.41 -3.60
C SER A 137 27.84 22.01 -3.35
N ARG A 138 28.41 21.76 -2.17
CA ARG A 138 28.85 20.41 -1.74
C ARG A 138 27.70 19.43 -1.61
N ILE A 139 26.53 19.89 -1.18
CA ILE A 139 25.32 19.06 -1.11
C ILE A 139 24.91 18.66 -2.53
N ALA A 140 24.68 19.63 -3.42
CA ALA A 140 24.28 19.37 -4.79
C ALA A 140 25.29 18.47 -5.54
N SER A 141 26.59 18.71 -5.36
CA SER A 141 27.66 17.91 -5.99
C SER A 141 27.74 16.47 -5.50
N HIS A 142 27.26 16.18 -4.29
CA HIS A 142 27.22 14.83 -3.72
C HIS A 142 26.02 14.03 -4.24
N LEU A 143 24.96 14.71 -4.70
CA LEU A 143 23.77 14.09 -5.25
C LEU A 143 23.95 13.82 -6.76
N GLY A 144 23.15 12.91 -7.31
CA GLY A 144 23.02 12.74 -8.75
C GLY A 144 22.29 13.92 -9.39
N TYR A 145 22.52 14.14 -10.69
CA TYR A 145 21.94 15.25 -11.45
C TYR A 145 20.41 15.15 -11.69
N ARG A 146 19.81 13.99 -11.40
CA ARG A 146 18.38 13.76 -11.57
C ARG A 146 17.62 14.19 -10.32
N VAL A 147 16.33 14.48 -10.50
CA VAL A 147 15.45 14.91 -9.41
C VAL A 147 14.19 14.04 -9.37
N VAL A 148 13.66 13.82 -8.17
CA VAL A 148 12.31 13.30 -7.96
C VAL A 148 11.43 14.45 -7.51
N ASP A 149 10.83 15.15 -8.48
CA ASP A 149 9.95 16.30 -8.20
C ASP A 149 8.50 15.83 -8.04
N VAL A 150 7.99 15.86 -6.80
CA VAL A 150 6.63 15.44 -6.45
C VAL A 150 5.57 16.25 -7.18
N SER A 151 5.86 17.53 -7.45
CA SER A 151 4.94 18.41 -8.18
C SER A 151 4.78 17.98 -9.64
N SER A 152 5.74 17.26 -10.24
CA SER A 152 5.55 16.66 -11.57
C SER A 152 4.43 15.62 -11.56
N PHE A 153 4.36 14.76 -10.55
CA PHE A 153 3.28 13.77 -10.42
C PHE A 153 1.93 14.43 -10.11
N LYS A 154 1.93 15.53 -9.36
CA LYS A 154 0.75 16.36 -9.10
C LYS A 154 0.15 16.91 -10.39
N GLU A 155 0.97 17.52 -11.23
CA GLU A 155 0.55 18.08 -12.52
C GLU A 155 0.01 16.99 -13.47
N ILE A 156 0.64 15.81 -13.47
CA ILE A 156 0.18 14.64 -14.23
C ILE A 156 -1.16 14.11 -13.68
N ALA A 157 -1.27 13.95 -12.36
CA ALA A 157 -2.48 13.49 -11.69
C ALA A 157 -3.67 14.42 -12.01
N ALA A 158 -3.48 15.73 -11.92
CA ALA A 158 -4.53 16.72 -12.19
C ALA A 158 -5.05 16.66 -13.64
N ARG A 159 -4.19 16.34 -14.62
CA ARG A 159 -4.56 16.29 -16.04
C ARG A 159 -5.14 14.95 -16.47
N TRP A 160 -4.54 13.86 -16.03
CA TRP A 160 -4.90 12.52 -16.50
C TRP A 160 -5.92 11.82 -15.60
N TYR A 161 -6.05 12.26 -14.34
CA TYR A 161 -6.93 11.67 -13.34
C TYR A 161 -7.79 12.75 -12.65
N PRO A 162 -8.66 13.48 -13.39
CA PRO A 162 -9.39 14.63 -12.85
C PRO A 162 -10.39 14.30 -11.74
N THR A 163 -10.79 13.03 -11.61
CA THR A 163 -11.67 12.53 -10.53
C THR A 163 -10.89 12.04 -9.31
N LEU A 164 -9.57 11.93 -9.40
CA LEU A 164 -8.73 11.55 -8.27
C LEU A 164 -8.69 12.72 -7.28
N PRO A 165 -9.07 12.54 -6.00
CA PRO A 165 -9.00 13.61 -5.04
C PRO A 165 -7.55 14.08 -4.92
N LEU A 166 -7.30 15.36 -5.19
CA LEU A 166 -6.00 15.93 -4.93
C LEU A 166 -5.79 15.95 -3.43
N LYS A 167 -4.63 15.47 -2.99
CA LYS A 167 -4.25 15.52 -1.59
C LYS A 167 -4.11 17.01 -1.23
N SER A 168 -5.04 17.55 -0.45
CA SER A 168 -4.88 18.89 0.07
C SER A 168 -3.70 18.88 1.05
N LYS A 169 -2.79 19.86 0.93
CA LYS A 169 -1.84 20.12 2.02
C LYS A 169 -2.68 20.34 3.28
N LYS A 170 -2.58 19.46 4.27
CA LYS A 170 -3.03 19.81 5.62
C LYS A 170 -2.27 21.08 5.96
N THR A 171 -2.95 22.07 6.53
CA THR A 171 -2.36 23.29 7.04
C THR A 171 -1.40 22.93 8.17
N SER A 172 -0.16 22.55 7.83
CA SER A 172 0.93 22.50 8.80
C SER A 172 1.29 23.95 9.14
N LYS A 173 1.79 24.15 10.36
CA LYS A 173 2.45 25.40 10.71
C LYS A 173 3.71 25.42 9.85
N HIS A 174 3.72 26.11 8.71
CA HIS A 174 4.83 26.24 7.75
C HIS A 174 6.22 26.07 8.39
N ARG A 175 6.72 24.83 8.39
CA ARG A 175 8.02 24.45 8.95
C ARG A 175 8.58 23.44 7.96
N ALA A 176 9.79 23.72 7.47
CA ALA A 176 10.39 22.98 6.37
C ALA A 176 10.35 21.45 6.58
N LEU A 177 10.57 20.94 7.81
CA LEU A 177 10.54 19.50 8.08
C LEU A 177 9.14 18.88 7.93
N ASP A 178 8.08 19.60 8.31
CA ASP A 178 6.70 19.16 8.12
C ASP A 178 6.33 19.15 6.63
N ASP A 179 6.84 20.12 5.86
CA ASP A 179 6.66 20.18 4.41
C ASP A 179 7.40 19.06 3.68
N VAL A 180 8.61 18.68 4.12
CA VAL A 180 9.31 17.48 3.64
C VAL A 180 8.48 16.22 3.91
N GLN A 181 7.97 16.05 5.14
CA GLN A 181 7.14 14.89 5.48
C GLN A 181 5.85 14.85 4.65
N ALA A 182 5.22 16.01 4.42
CA ALA A 182 4.05 16.12 3.57
C ALA A 182 4.36 15.73 2.11
N SER A 183 5.53 16.11 1.59
CA SER A 183 6.02 15.75 0.25
C SER A 183 6.19 14.22 0.11
N ILE A 184 6.79 13.57 1.12
CA ILE A 184 6.94 12.10 1.16
C ILE A 184 5.57 11.42 1.12
N ASP A 185 4.66 11.88 1.97
CA ASP A 185 3.33 11.27 2.06
C ASP A 185 2.50 11.55 0.79
N GLU A 186 2.75 12.66 0.10
CA GLU A 186 2.13 12.97 -1.19
C GLU A 186 2.66 12.04 -2.29
N LEU A 187 3.97 11.80 -2.37
CA LEU A 187 4.49 10.82 -3.33
C LEU A 187 4.01 9.39 -3.04
N LYS A 188 3.89 9.00 -1.75
CA LYS A 188 3.27 7.72 -1.35
C LYS A 188 1.84 7.61 -1.88
N TYR A 189 1.07 8.70 -1.78
CA TYR A 189 -0.28 8.75 -2.31
C TYR A 189 -0.29 8.55 -3.82
N TYR A 190 0.53 9.28 -4.59
CA TYR A 190 0.59 9.08 -6.04
C TYR A 190 1.05 7.67 -6.42
N ARG A 191 2.06 7.12 -5.75
CA ARG A 191 2.51 5.73 -5.95
C ARG A 191 1.36 4.72 -5.79
N GLN A 192 0.45 4.95 -4.84
CA GLN A 192 -0.68 4.06 -4.59
C GLN A 192 -1.88 4.31 -5.54
N SER A 193 -2.02 5.54 -6.03
CA SER A 193 -3.22 5.97 -6.76
C SER A 193 -3.08 5.91 -8.28
N ILE A 194 -1.91 6.24 -8.85
CA ILE A 194 -1.74 6.40 -10.30
C ILE A 194 -0.72 5.45 -10.92
N PHE A 195 0.18 4.86 -10.13
CA PHE A 195 1.13 3.86 -10.63
C PHE A 195 0.53 2.46 -10.60
N LYS A 196 0.92 1.64 -11.58
CA LYS A 196 0.64 0.20 -11.51
C LYS A 196 1.29 -0.37 -10.24
N PRO A 197 0.61 -1.25 -9.50
CA PRO A 197 1.23 -1.96 -8.39
C PRO A 197 2.53 -2.60 -8.87
N THR A 198 3.63 -2.36 -8.16
CA THR A 198 4.87 -3.10 -8.37
C THR A 198 4.58 -4.53 -7.96
N GLU A 199 4.48 -5.42 -8.95
CA GLU A 199 4.03 -6.80 -8.85
C GLU A 199 4.70 -7.54 -7.70
N ARG A 200 4.06 -7.58 -6.53
CA ARG A 200 4.06 -8.80 -5.76
C ARG A 200 3.05 -9.70 -6.46
N SER A 201 3.52 -10.78 -7.09
CA SER A 201 2.63 -11.83 -7.57
C SER A 201 1.84 -12.34 -6.36
N VAL A 202 0.54 -12.11 -6.37
CA VAL A 202 -0.38 -12.63 -5.36
C VAL A 202 -1.10 -13.78 -6.04
N ASP A 203 -0.65 -14.99 -5.71
CA ASP A 203 -1.26 -16.19 -6.23
C ASP A 203 -2.37 -16.70 -5.31
N VAL A 204 -2.21 -16.54 -4.00
CA VAL A 204 -3.28 -16.84 -3.02
C VAL A 204 -4.00 -15.54 -2.67
N VAL A 205 -5.16 -15.30 -3.29
CA VAL A 205 -5.91 -14.04 -3.13
C VAL A 205 -6.71 -14.06 -1.83
N THR A 206 -7.32 -15.20 -1.50
CA THR A 206 -8.07 -15.35 -0.26
C THR A 206 -8.03 -16.79 0.23
N ALA A 207 -8.11 -16.97 1.54
CA ALA A 207 -8.43 -18.25 2.16
C ALA A 207 -9.24 -18.03 3.43
N GLY A 208 -10.20 -18.92 3.69
CA GLY A 208 -11.08 -18.81 4.84
C GLY A 208 -11.90 -20.05 5.11
N ALA A 209 -12.53 -20.03 6.29
CA ALA A 209 -13.47 -21.04 6.73
C ALA A 209 -14.89 -20.48 6.75
N PHE A 210 -15.84 -21.32 6.36
CA PHE A 210 -17.24 -20.98 6.19
C PHE A 210 -18.11 -22.00 6.92
N ASP A 211 -19.27 -21.57 7.39
CA ASP A 211 -20.33 -22.47 7.83
C ASP A 211 -21.37 -22.56 6.71
N SER A 212 -21.40 -23.71 6.05
CA SER A 212 -22.32 -24.00 4.94
C SER A 212 -23.36 -25.06 5.29
N ALA A 213 -23.56 -25.38 6.58
CA ALA A 213 -24.55 -26.37 7.00
C ALA A 213 -25.99 -25.94 6.66
N GLU A 214 -26.26 -24.64 6.67
CA GLU A 214 -27.51 -24.04 6.21
C GLU A 214 -27.22 -22.85 5.28
N LYS A 215 -28.18 -22.52 4.42
CA LYS A 215 -28.10 -21.39 3.50
C LYS A 215 -28.76 -20.14 4.13
N PRO A 216 -28.19 -18.93 4.00
CA PRO A 216 -26.92 -18.64 3.35
C PRO A 216 -25.72 -19.00 4.24
N ALA A 217 -24.60 -19.38 3.62
CA ALA A 217 -23.37 -19.69 4.32
C ALA A 217 -22.84 -18.47 5.09
N ILE A 218 -22.27 -18.76 6.24
CA ILE A 218 -21.69 -17.77 7.15
C ILE A 218 -20.18 -17.79 6.98
N ASN A 219 -19.57 -16.61 6.87
CA ASN A 219 -18.11 -16.49 6.88
C ASN A 219 -17.65 -16.58 8.34
N ILE A 220 -16.90 -17.63 8.69
CA ILE A 220 -16.38 -17.79 10.06
C ILE A 220 -15.17 -16.89 10.23
N GLN A 221 -14.21 -17.02 9.32
CA GLN A 221 -13.01 -16.18 9.27
C GLN A 221 -12.42 -16.29 7.87
N GLN A 222 -11.97 -15.17 7.31
CA GLN A 222 -11.30 -15.10 6.01
C GLN A 222 -10.15 -14.10 6.09
N CYS A 223 -9.12 -14.33 5.30
CA CYS A 223 -8.03 -13.39 5.10
C CYS A 223 -7.76 -13.24 3.61
N ASP A 224 -7.43 -12.01 3.19
CA ASP A 224 -7.22 -11.66 1.79
C ASP A 224 -5.83 -11.02 1.62
N ASP A 225 -5.11 -11.41 0.58
CA ASP A 225 -4.01 -10.62 0.02
C ASP A 225 -4.52 -9.94 -1.25
N LEU A 226 -4.71 -8.63 -1.19
CA LEU A 226 -5.18 -7.82 -2.33
C LEU A 226 -4.07 -6.93 -2.87
N GLY A 227 -2.81 -7.31 -2.63
CA GLY A 227 -1.62 -6.55 -3.06
C GLY A 227 -1.55 -6.30 -4.56
N SER A 228 -2.09 -7.23 -5.36
CA SER A 228 -2.18 -7.13 -6.83
C SER A 228 -3.30 -6.22 -7.32
N PHE A 229 -4.24 -5.81 -6.45
CA PHE A 229 -5.36 -4.94 -6.81
C PHE A 229 -5.11 -3.48 -6.38
N SER A 230 -5.60 -2.55 -7.19
CA SER A 230 -5.57 -1.12 -6.85
C SER A 230 -6.37 -0.84 -5.58
N PHE A 231 -5.91 0.12 -4.76
CA PHE A 231 -6.51 0.41 -3.45
C PHE A 231 -8.03 0.64 -3.51
N TYR A 232 -8.51 1.39 -4.50
CA TYR A 232 -9.93 1.73 -4.67
C TYR A 232 -10.81 0.53 -5.05
N GLN A 233 -10.23 -0.52 -5.65
CA GLN A 233 -10.95 -1.74 -6.00
C GLN A 233 -11.01 -2.73 -4.84
N ARG A 234 -10.10 -2.65 -3.86
CA ARG A 234 -9.93 -3.67 -2.80
C ARG A 234 -11.20 -3.92 -2.00
N SER A 235 -12.00 -2.90 -1.71
CA SER A 235 -13.26 -3.06 -0.98
C SER A 235 -14.24 -3.92 -1.78
N SER A 236 -14.45 -3.59 -3.05
CA SER A 236 -15.36 -4.32 -3.91
C SER A 236 -14.86 -5.73 -4.23
N VAL A 237 -13.56 -5.89 -4.48
CA VAL A 237 -12.94 -7.20 -4.68
C VAL A 237 -13.14 -8.09 -3.44
N ARG A 238 -12.94 -7.55 -2.23
CA ARG A 238 -13.18 -8.31 -0.99
C ARG A 238 -14.62 -8.78 -0.88
N GLU A 239 -15.59 -7.90 -1.13
CA GLU A 239 -17.01 -8.28 -1.09
C GLU A 239 -17.32 -9.40 -2.08
N PHE A 240 -16.76 -9.34 -3.30
CA PHE A 240 -16.89 -10.42 -4.29
C PHE A 240 -16.20 -11.71 -3.87
N LEU A 241 -15.00 -11.67 -3.29
CA LEU A 241 -14.29 -12.86 -2.81
C LEU A 241 -15.11 -13.58 -1.73
N VAL A 242 -15.65 -12.84 -0.76
CA VAL A 242 -16.53 -13.39 0.28
C VAL A 242 -17.80 -13.99 -0.34
N PHE A 243 -18.44 -13.28 -1.27
CA PHE A 243 -19.62 -13.76 -1.97
C PHE A 243 -19.34 -15.06 -2.72
N MET A 244 -18.31 -15.09 -3.56
CA MET A 244 -17.90 -16.27 -4.34
C MET A 244 -17.55 -17.44 -3.43
N ALA A 245 -16.77 -17.21 -2.37
CA ALA A 245 -16.37 -18.26 -1.46
C ALA A 245 -17.58 -18.87 -0.73
N LYS A 246 -18.54 -18.04 -0.28
CA LYS A 246 -19.82 -18.54 0.27
C LYS A 246 -20.60 -19.35 -0.76
N THR A 247 -20.75 -18.82 -1.98
CA THR A 247 -21.51 -19.49 -3.04
C THR A 247 -20.95 -20.88 -3.33
N VAL A 248 -19.64 -21.03 -3.49
CA VAL A 248 -19.02 -22.34 -3.76
C VAL A 248 -19.08 -23.26 -2.54
N ALA A 249 -18.88 -22.74 -1.32
CA ALA A 249 -18.98 -23.54 -0.08
C ALA A 249 -20.39 -24.13 0.14
N GLU A 250 -21.46 -23.40 -0.22
CA GLU A 250 -22.84 -23.89 -0.16
C GLU A 250 -23.16 -24.99 -1.19
N ARG A 251 -22.36 -25.09 -2.25
CA ARG A 251 -22.60 -25.94 -3.42
C ARG A 251 -21.63 -27.12 -3.49
N THR A 252 -20.78 -27.28 -2.48
CA THR A 252 -19.83 -28.39 -2.33
C THR A 252 -20.36 -29.38 -1.29
N GLU A 253 -20.44 -30.65 -1.64
CA GLU A 253 -20.88 -31.68 -0.70
C GLU A 253 -19.82 -31.94 0.40
N ASN A 254 -20.25 -32.40 1.58
CA ASN A 254 -19.32 -32.67 2.66
C ASN A 254 -18.36 -33.82 2.28
N GLY A 255 -17.06 -33.59 2.45
CA GLY A 255 -16.00 -34.54 2.06
C GLY A 255 -15.58 -34.45 0.59
N GLN A 256 -16.29 -33.68 -0.24
CA GLN A 256 -15.94 -33.47 -1.64
C GLN A 256 -14.81 -32.44 -1.77
N ARG A 257 -13.85 -32.72 -2.67
CA ARG A 257 -12.86 -31.75 -3.15
C ARG A 257 -13.33 -31.19 -4.48
N GLN A 258 -13.50 -29.88 -4.56
CA GLN A 258 -14.03 -29.21 -5.73
C GLN A 258 -13.16 -28.01 -6.11
N SER A 259 -13.04 -27.75 -7.40
CA SER A 259 -12.37 -26.58 -7.96
C SER A 259 -13.32 -25.90 -8.95
N VAL A 260 -13.60 -24.62 -8.73
CA VAL A 260 -14.46 -23.81 -9.60
C VAL A 260 -13.62 -22.70 -10.19
N GLN A 261 -13.33 -22.80 -11.48
CA GLN A 261 -12.63 -21.76 -12.23
C GLN A 261 -13.60 -20.65 -12.63
N GLU A 262 -13.12 -19.40 -12.57
CA GLU A 262 -13.84 -18.22 -13.03
C GLU A 262 -12.82 -17.19 -13.52
N ASN A 263 -12.74 -16.99 -14.83
CA ASN A 263 -11.69 -16.19 -15.49
C ASN A 263 -10.28 -16.69 -15.08
N ASN A 264 -9.42 -15.78 -14.60
CA ASN A 264 -8.03 -16.07 -14.22
C ASN A 264 -7.87 -16.57 -12.78
N TYR A 265 -8.98 -16.93 -12.12
CA TYR A 265 -8.99 -17.38 -10.73
C TYR A 265 -9.65 -18.75 -10.61
N THR A 266 -9.20 -19.54 -9.64
CA THR A 266 -9.80 -20.82 -9.28
C THR A 266 -10.12 -20.83 -7.79
N ALA A 267 -11.38 -21.11 -7.46
CA ALA A 267 -11.81 -21.37 -6.09
C ALA A 267 -11.68 -22.87 -5.80
N HIS A 268 -10.72 -23.24 -4.95
CA HIS A 268 -10.60 -24.58 -4.40
C HIS A 268 -11.40 -24.69 -3.11
N VAL A 269 -12.20 -25.73 -2.98
CA VAL A 269 -13.06 -25.98 -1.82
C VAL A 269 -12.88 -27.40 -1.34
N TYR A 270 -12.72 -27.54 -0.03
CA TYR A 270 -12.72 -28.82 0.66
C TYR A 270 -13.48 -28.67 1.97
N ARG A 271 -14.58 -29.41 2.09
CA ARG A 271 -15.53 -29.29 3.20
C ARG A 271 -16.02 -27.84 3.32
N GLN A 272 -15.54 -27.13 4.32
CA GLN A 272 -15.98 -25.79 4.70
C GLN A 272 -14.87 -24.75 4.56
N ALA A 273 -13.70 -25.13 4.02
CA ALA A 273 -12.63 -24.20 3.72
C ALA A 273 -12.61 -23.90 2.22
N VAL A 274 -12.38 -22.62 1.90
CA VAL A 274 -12.27 -22.12 0.53
C VAL A 274 -10.98 -21.31 0.39
N ALA A 275 -10.29 -21.49 -0.73
CA ALA A 275 -9.15 -20.70 -1.15
C ALA A 275 -9.37 -20.27 -2.60
N ILE A 276 -9.24 -18.99 -2.89
CA ILE A 276 -9.29 -18.47 -4.26
C ILE A 276 -7.87 -18.09 -4.64
N VAL A 277 -7.38 -18.73 -5.70
CA VAL A 277 -6.02 -18.60 -6.19
C VAL A 277 -6.00 -18.20 -7.66
N THR A 278 -4.87 -17.71 -8.16
CA THR A 278 -4.65 -17.53 -9.60
C THR A 278 -4.69 -18.86 -10.33
N GLU A 279 -5.10 -18.87 -11.60
CA GLU A 279 -5.17 -20.08 -12.43
C GLU A 279 -3.85 -20.86 -12.49
N GLN A 280 -2.71 -20.15 -12.42
CA GLN A 280 -1.38 -20.76 -12.49
C GLN A 280 -0.94 -21.40 -11.17
N TYR A 281 -1.63 -21.13 -10.06
CA TYR A 281 -1.21 -21.63 -8.75
C TYR A 281 -1.46 -23.15 -8.64
N PRO A 282 -0.47 -23.94 -8.16
CA PRO A 282 -0.61 -25.39 -8.15
C PRO A 282 -1.72 -25.87 -7.19
N VAL A 283 -2.58 -26.76 -7.69
CA VAL A 283 -3.76 -27.29 -6.96
C VAL A 283 -3.37 -27.97 -5.63
N ARG A 284 -2.25 -28.69 -5.59
CA ARG A 284 -1.80 -29.43 -4.40
C ARG A 284 -1.52 -28.51 -3.19
N PRO A 285 -0.63 -27.51 -3.30
CA PRO A 285 -0.47 -26.45 -2.30
C PRO A 285 -1.78 -25.77 -1.88
N ALA A 286 -2.72 -25.56 -2.81
CA ALA A 286 -4.02 -24.97 -2.48
C ALA A 286 -4.84 -25.87 -1.54
N PHE A 287 -4.97 -27.17 -1.82
CA PHE A 287 -5.66 -28.09 -0.92
C PHE A 287 -4.91 -28.32 0.41
N SER A 288 -3.57 -28.25 0.41
CA SER A 288 -2.78 -28.24 1.66
C SER A 288 -3.09 -27.01 2.52
N LEU A 289 -3.24 -25.83 1.90
CA LEU A 289 -3.67 -24.62 2.57
C LEU A 289 -5.06 -24.81 3.20
N LEU A 290 -6.02 -25.36 2.45
CA LEU A 290 -7.36 -25.65 2.96
C LEU A 290 -7.33 -26.57 4.19
N GLN A 291 -6.51 -27.61 4.17
CA GLN A 291 -6.36 -28.50 5.32
C GLN A 291 -5.82 -27.73 6.53
N LYS A 292 -4.86 -26.82 6.35
CA LYS A 292 -4.37 -25.98 7.45
C LYS A 292 -5.39 -25.00 7.98
N VAL A 293 -6.21 -24.42 7.10
CA VAL A 293 -7.34 -23.59 7.53
C VAL A 293 -8.33 -24.42 8.36
N LEU A 294 -8.63 -25.65 7.94
CA LEU A 294 -9.51 -26.55 8.70
C LEU A 294 -8.91 -26.99 10.04
N ASP A 295 -7.63 -27.36 10.08
CA ASP A 295 -6.90 -27.73 11.30
C ASP A 295 -6.90 -26.58 12.32
N ALA A 296 -6.82 -25.34 11.83
CA ALA A 296 -6.81 -24.14 12.65
C ALA A 296 -8.21 -23.81 13.23
N VAL A 297 -9.30 -24.29 12.63
CA VAL A 297 -10.66 -24.14 13.15
C VAL A 297 -10.95 -25.31 14.09
N PRO A 298 -10.98 -25.11 15.43
CA PRO A 298 -11.16 -26.23 16.34
C PRO A 298 -12.56 -26.81 16.16
N GLY A 299 -12.65 -28.11 15.85
CA GLY A 299 -13.94 -28.78 15.59
C GLY A 299 -14.94 -28.64 16.74
N ALA A 300 -14.46 -28.57 17.98
CA ALA A 300 -15.28 -28.39 19.18
C ALA A 300 -15.91 -26.99 19.33
N VAL A 301 -15.36 -25.96 18.68
CA VAL A 301 -15.91 -24.60 18.80
C VAL A 301 -17.30 -24.52 18.15
N ARG A 302 -17.52 -25.27 17.07
CA ARG A 302 -18.80 -25.31 16.35
C ARG A 302 -19.95 -25.93 17.14
N THR A 303 -19.64 -26.68 18.20
CA THR A 303 -20.64 -27.31 19.08
C THR A 303 -20.91 -26.51 20.36
N THR A 304 -20.29 -25.33 20.51
CA THR A 304 -20.49 -24.48 21.69
C THR A 304 -21.77 -23.66 21.56
N ALA A 305 -22.45 -23.42 22.69
CA ALA A 305 -23.62 -22.53 22.74
C ALA A 305 -23.29 -21.13 22.20
N THR A 306 -22.10 -20.60 22.51
CA THR A 306 -21.61 -19.31 22.01
C THR A 306 -21.54 -19.25 20.48
N TYR A 307 -21.10 -20.33 19.83
CA TYR A 307 -21.07 -20.38 18.36
C TYR A 307 -22.48 -20.43 17.78
N SER A 308 -23.36 -21.26 18.35
CA SER A 308 -24.76 -21.36 17.91
C SER A 308 -25.52 -20.04 18.06
N GLU A 309 -25.36 -19.34 19.19
CA GLU A 309 -25.95 -18.02 19.45
C GLU A 309 -25.43 -16.97 18.46
N TRP A 310 -24.13 -17.00 18.15
CA TRP A 310 -23.53 -16.12 17.15
C TRP A 310 -24.11 -16.37 15.75
N VAL A 311 -24.17 -17.63 15.33
CA VAL A 311 -24.79 -18.04 14.05
C VAL A 311 -26.24 -17.56 13.96
N ASP A 312 -27.04 -17.80 15.00
CA ASP A 312 -28.45 -17.36 15.07
C ASP A 312 -28.59 -15.84 15.01
N GLY A 313 -27.68 -15.10 15.66
CA GLY A 313 -27.62 -13.65 15.60
C GLY A 313 -27.39 -13.14 14.18
N ILE A 314 -26.40 -13.69 13.48
CA ILE A 314 -26.10 -13.34 12.07
C ILE A 314 -27.33 -13.62 11.19
N ARG A 315 -28.00 -14.76 11.37
CA ARG A 315 -29.21 -15.13 10.61
C ARG A 315 -30.39 -14.19 10.86
N LYS A 316 -30.50 -13.63 12.07
CA LYS A 316 -31.53 -12.63 12.44
C LYS A 316 -31.20 -11.20 11.98
N GLY A 317 -30.08 -11.00 11.27
CA GLY A 317 -29.67 -9.70 10.76
C GLY A 317 -28.90 -8.83 11.74
N ASN A 318 -28.37 -9.40 12.83
CA ASN A 318 -27.43 -8.68 13.70
C ASN A 318 -26.09 -8.52 12.98
N ASN A 319 -25.66 -7.27 12.83
CA ASN A 319 -24.39 -6.90 12.18
C ASN A 319 -23.20 -6.75 13.16
N THR A 320 -23.39 -7.08 14.44
CA THR A 320 -22.36 -7.19 15.50
C THR A 320 -22.18 -8.68 15.84
N THR A 321 -21.02 -9.28 16.05
CA THR A 321 -19.63 -8.83 16.29
C THR A 321 -18.70 -9.96 15.81
N GLN A 322 -17.42 -9.64 15.68
CA GLN A 322 -16.28 -10.54 15.42
C GLN A 322 -16.55 -12.02 15.78
N SER A 323 -16.28 -12.91 14.82
CA SER A 323 -16.46 -14.36 14.99
C SER A 323 -15.84 -14.85 16.31
N PRO A 324 -16.53 -15.74 17.05
CA PRO A 324 -15.96 -16.34 18.25
C PRO A 324 -14.75 -17.25 17.93
N VAL A 325 -14.58 -17.60 16.64
CA VAL A 325 -13.40 -18.31 16.14
C VAL A 325 -12.39 -17.28 15.65
N VAL A 326 -11.25 -17.16 16.34
CA VAL A 326 -10.12 -16.34 15.90
C VAL A 326 -9.04 -17.24 15.33
N LEU A 327 -8.64 -16.99 14.08
CA LEU A 327 -7.53 -17.68 13.41
C LEU A 327 -6.34 -16.71 13.25
N PRO A 328 -5.57 -16.44 14.32
CA PRO A 328 -4.52 -15.41 14.29
C PRO A 328 -3.41 -15.74 13.26
N GLU A 329 -3.19 -17.02 12.99
CA GLU A 329 -2.17 -17.50 12.07
C GLU A 329 -2.60 -17.44 10.60
N LEU A 330 -3.87 -17.16 10.29
CA LEU A 330 -4.39 -17.26 8.92
C LEU A 330 -3.68 -16.30 7.95
N ASN A 331 -3.36 -15.07 8.41
CA ASN A 331 -2.61 -14.11 7.59
C ASN A 331 -1.18 -14.59 7.33
N THR A 332 -0.48 -15.07 8.37
CA THR A 332 0.87 -15.64 8.25
C THR A 332 0.88 -16.84 7.29
N LEU A 333 -0.16 -17.68 7.38
CA LEU A 333 -0.34 -18.85 6.53
C LEU A 333 -0.50 -18.46 5.06
N ILE A 334 -1.41 -17.51 4.74
CA ILE A 334 -1.59 -17.02 3.36
C ILE A 334 -0.29 -16.43 2.82
N MET A 335 0.41 -15.62 3.62
CA MET A 335 1.67 -15.01 3.21
C MET A 335 2.75 -16.04 2.92
N LYS A 336 2.82 -17.12 3.73
CA LYS A 336 3.74 -18.24 3.51
C LYS A 336 3.40 -19.01 2.23
N TYR A 337 2.11 -19.25 1.99
CA TYR A 337 1.62 -20.01 0.83
C TYR A 337 1.62 -19.20 -0.47
N GLN A 338 2.02 -17.92 -0.49
CA GLN A 338 2.33 -17.25 -1.75
C GLN A 338 3.49 -17.93 -2.51
N ASP A 339 4.41 -18.60 -1.80
CA ASP A 339 5.40 -19.48 -2.42
C ASP A 339 4.93 -20.94 -2.30
N PRO A 340 4.51 -21.60 -3.40
CA PRO A 340 3.97 -22.96 -3.33
C PRO A 340 4.97 -23.98 -2.79
N LYS A 341 6.29 -23.72 -2.89
CA LYS A 341 7.34 -24.60 -2.34
C LYS A 341 7.37 -24.60 -0.82
N GLN A 342 6.82 -23.56 -0.18
CA GLN A 342 6.71 -23.50 1.28
C GLN A 342 5.61 -24.43 1.82
N ALA A 343 4.78 -25.01 0.95
CA ALA A 343 3.85 -26.08 1.31
C ALA A 343 4.57 -27.42 1.58
N ASP A 344 5.82 -27.58 1.13
CA ASP A 344 6.56 -28.86 1.10
C ASP A 344 6.91 -29.41 2.49
N THR A 345 6.91 -28.59 3.55
CA THR A 345 7.19 -29.07 4.92
C THR A 345 6.14 -30.09 5.42
N ILE A 346 5.04 -30.26 4.69
CA ILE A 346 3.92 -31.18 5.00
C ILE A 346 3.68 -32.22 3.89
N MET A 347 4.49 -32.23 2.83
CA MET A 347 4.41 -33.27 1.79
C MET A 347 4.75 -34.70 2.28
N ARG A 348 5.13 -34.89 3.55
CA ARG A 348 5.26 -36.21 4.18
C ARG A 348 3.93 -36.89 4.52
N VAL A 349 2.80 -36.17 4.48
CA VAL A 349 1.48 -36.74 4.79
C VAL A 349 0.61 -36.71 3.54
N GLN A 350 0.92 -37.42 2.44
CA GLN A 350 -0.04 -37.39 1.31
C GLN A 350 0.08 -38.52 0.27
N GLN A 351 -0.38 -39.72 0.63
CA GLN A 351 -0.96 -40.66 -0.35
C GLN A 351 -2.46 -40.34 -0.61
N GLU A 352 -3.15 -39.71 0.36
CA GLU A 352 -4.61 -39.47 0.30
C GLU A 352 -5.06 -38.39 -0.72
N LEU A 353 -4.23 -37.38 -1.06
CA LEU A 353 -4.61 -36.38 -2.07
C LEU A 353 -4.52 -36.92 -3.50
N ASP A 354 -3.62 -37.86 -3.78
CA ASP A 354 -3.45 -38.43 -5.12
C ASP A 354 -4.54 -39.46 -5.44
N GLU A 355 -5.16 -40.07 -4.43
CA GLU A 355 -6.27 -41.01 -4.59
C GLU A 355 -7.64 -40.31 -4.70
N THR A 356 -7.77 -39.06 -4.24
CA THR A 356 -9.06 -38.39 -4.22
C THR A 356 -9.28 -37.53 -5.46
N LYS A 357 -10.24 -37.93 -6.29
CA LYS A 357 -10.64 -37.18 -7.50
C LYS A 357 -11.17 -35.79 -7.12
N VAL A 358 -10.50 -34.74 -7.60
CA VAL A 358 -11.00 -33.36 -7.52
C VAL A 358 -12.03 -33.13 -8.62
N VAL A 359 -13.23 -32.67 -8.26
CA VAL A 359 -14.25 -32.28 -9.23
C VAL A 359 -13.94 -30.88 -9.75
N MET A 360 -13.79 -30.73 -11.07
CA MET A 360 -13.44 -29.46 -11.71
C MET A 360 -14.62 -28.90 -12.50
N HIS A 361 -14.92 -27.64 -12.23
CA HIS A 361 -15.94 -26.82 -12.88
C HIS A 361 -15.25 -25.64 -13.58
N LYS A 362 -15.55 -25.42 -14.86
CA LYS A 362 -14.91 -24.35 -15.66
C LYS A 362 -15.45 -22.95 -15.40
N THR A 363 -16.68 -22.86 -14.96
CA THR A 363 -17.36 -21.59 -14.64
C THR A 363 -18.20 -21.78 -13.39
N ILE A 364 -18.45 -20.68 -12.66
CA ILE A 364 -19.32 -20.75 -11.48
C ILE A 364 -20.76 -21.15 -11.83
N GLU A 365 -21.26 -20.84 -13.04
CA GLU A 365 -22.61 -21.25 -13.45
C GLU A 365 -22.81 -22.76 -13.41
N SER A 366 -21.75 -23.54 -13.62
CA SER A 366 -21.83 -25.00 -13.61
C SER A 366 -22.04 -25.61 -12.23
N VAL A 367 -21.91 -24.82 -11.15
CA VAL A 367 -22.27 -25.24 -9.79
C VAL A 367 -23.59 -24.64 -9.30
N LEU A 368 -24.22 -23.77 -10.09
CA LEU A 368 -25.51 -23.15 -9.74
C LEU A 368 -26.69 -24.10 -10.00
N GLU A 369 -27.81 -23.86 -9.32
CA GLU A 369 -29.03 -24.63 -9.52
C GLU A 369 -29.63 -24.36 -10.92
N ARG A 370 -30.37 -25.33 -11.47
CA ARG A 370 -30.93 -25.20 -12.83
C ARG A 370 -31.86 -23.99 -12.93
N GLY A 371 -31.51 -23.05 -13.82
CA GLY A 371 -32.27 -21.81 -14.04
C GLY A 371 -31.79 -20.62 -13.21
N GLU A 372 -30.83 -20.83 -12.30
CA GLU A 372 -30.14 -19.77 -11.57
C GLU A 372 -29.07 -19.12 -12.45
N LYS A 373 -28.90 -17.79 -12.35
CA LYS A 373 -27.86 -17.03 -13.05
C LYS A 373 -27.06 -16.23 -12.04
N LEU A 374 -25.74 -16.16 -12.25
CA LEU A 374 -24.84 -15.40 -11.39
C LEU A 374 -25.27 -13.93 -11.27
N ASP A 375 -25.70 -13.31 -12.37
CA ASP A 375 -26.17 -11.93 -12.39
C ASP A 375 -27.34 -11.70 -11.41
N ASN A 376 -28.30 -12.64 -11.36
CA ASN A 376 -29.45 -12.55 -10.47
C ASN A 376 -29.03 -12.68 -9.00
N LEU A 377 -28.03 -13.53 -8.73
CA LEU A 377 -27.46 -13.68 -7.39
C LEU A 377 -26.73 -12.42 -6.93
N VAL A 378 -25.91 -11.83 -7.81
CA VAL A 378 -25.19 -10.57 -7.53
C VAL A 378 -26.16 -9.44 -7.25
N GLU A 379 -27.24 -9.30 -8.04
CA GLU A 379 -28.23 -8.24 -7.85
C GLU A 379 -29.01 -8.39 -6.54
N ARG A 380 -29.40 -9.62 -6.16
CA ARG A 380 -30.15 -9.91 -4.95
C ARG A 380 -29.31 -10.00 -3.68
N SER A 381 -27.98 -10.10 -3.80
CA SER A 381 -27.09 -10.26 -2.66
C SER A 381 -27.09 -9.03 -1.76
N ASN A 382 -27.34 -9.26 -0.46
CA ASN A 382 -27.17 -8.25 0.59
C ASN A 382 -25.70 -8.15 1.06
N ALA A 383 -24.83 -9.06 0.62
CA ALA A 383 -23.41 -9.05 0.95
C ALA A 383 -22.58 -8.12 0.05
N LEU A 384 -23.18 -7.61 -1.04
CA LEU A 384 -22.53 -6.72 -1.99
C LEU A 384 -23.13 -5.31 -1.87
N SER A 385 -22.27 -4.31 -1.68
CA SER A 385 -22.64 -2.90 -1.71
C SER A 385 -23.09 -2.46 -3.10
N ALA A 386 -23.81 -1.33 -3.17
CA ALA A 386 -24.20 -0.73 -4.45
C ALA A 386 -22.99 -0.44 -5.34
N GLN A 387 -21.87 -0.01 -4.75
CA GLN A 387 -20.61 0.23 -5.44
C GLN A 387 -20.05 -1.06 -6.06
N SER A 388 -20.03 -2.16 -5.31
CA SER A 388 -19.56 -3.46 -5.82
C SER A 388 -20.46 -4.00 -6.92
N LYS A 389 -21.79 -3.91 -6.77
CA LYS A 389 -22.72 -4.29 -7.85
C LYS A 389 -22.48 -3.48 -9.13
N MET A 390 -22.24 -2.18 -9.01
CA MET A 390 -21.90 -1.31 -10.15
C MET A 390 -20.52 -1.62 -10.75
N PHE A 391 -19.54 -1.96 -9.91
CA PHE A 391 -18.21 -2.39 -10.34
C PHE A 391 -18.30 -3.64 -11.22
N TYR A 392 -19.05 -4.66 -10.78
CA TYR A 392 -19.28 -5.88 -11.57
C TYR A 392 -19.98 -5.61 -12.90
N LYS A 393 -21.06 -4.80 -12.90
CA LYS A 393 -21.77 -4.43 -14.13
C LYS A 393 -20.85 -3.70 -15.12
N THR A 394 -20.00 -2.79 -14.62
CA THR A 394 -19.05 -2.04 -15.44
C THR A 394 -17.97 -2.94 -16.01
N ALA A 395 -17.37 -3.81 -15.18
CA ALA A 395 -16.36 -4.77 -15.62
C ALA A 395 -16.89 -5.72 -16.70
N LYS A 396 -18.11 -6.23 -16.53
CA LYS A 396 -18.78 -7.09 -17.52
C LYS A 396 -18.99 -6.37 -18.86
N LYS A 397 -19.43 -5.11 -18.83
CA LYS A 397 -19.58 -4.28 -20.04
C LYS A 397 -18.24 -4.07 -20.75
N GLN A 398 -17.19 -3.74 -20.02
CA GLN A 398 -15.85 -3.55 -20.59
C GLN A 398 -15.31 -4.82 -21.25
N ASN A 399 -15.50 -5.98 -20.61
CA ASN A 399 -15.07 -7.28 -21.14
C ASN A 399 -15.96 -7.74 -22.32
N SER A 400 -17.23 -7.36 -22.37
CA SER A 400 -18.12 -7.67 -23.50
C SER A 400 -17.73 -6.95 -24.79
N CYS A 401 -17.05 -5.80 -24.70
CA CYS A 401 -16.53 -5.09 -25.88
C CYS A 401 -15.27 -5.74 -26.48
N CYS A 402 -14.66 -6.71 -25.80
CA CYS A 402 -13.48 -7.45 -26.28
C CYS A 402 -13.83 -8.81 -26.90
N VAL A 403 -15.12 -9.16 -26.97
CA VAL A 403 -15.61 -10.34 -27.70
C VAL A 403 -16.20 -9.85 -29.02
N ILE A 404 -15.32 -9.51 -29.97
CA ILE A 404 -15.72 -9.34 -31.38
C ILE A 404 -15.39 -10.64 -32.10
N SER A 405 -16.47 -11.34 -32.48
CA SER A 405 -16.63 -12.47 -33.42
C SER A 405 -15.85 -13.75 -33.17
#